data_AF-A0A6S7FHV2-F1
#
_entry.id   AF-A0A6S7FHV2-F1
#
_cell.length_a   1.000
_cell.length_b   1.000
_cell.length_c   1.000
_cell.angle_alpha   90.00
_cell.angle_beta   90.00
_cell.angle_gamma   90.00
#
_symmetry.space_group_name_H-M   'P 1'
#
loop_
_entity.id
_entity.type
_entity.pdbx_description
1 polymer ?
#
loop_
_entity_poly.entity_id
_entity_poly.type
_entity_poly.pdbx_seq_one_letter_code
_entity_poly.pdbx_strand_id
1 'polypeptide(L)'
;MYAALLFNQANSDVLDEDDLVFEDDHMLGAPDVNENTMQNVTLKEILRNLSETLTYDKISKFNISRNHIWKGTKRALNRKSFQPRNKISVKFTDNIGASEGAVDLDGPAREFFTLVTKWLVNSQLFFGVETSKFLSLNANCLEEREYYLAGQIFAMSLVHVGPGPKCFAESCYYAIVKETATQNFHADVNDVPDYELRSSFGRLLKASDAKEATQIINNEKLDVLLDMAGTFQVVKTADIQNMVQKTVDWYVLGRVQAAYNSFREGLQALGVLEAMRYHPGVFREAFCYTPEILTASSFEALFANVVRQCEGSNRRLVENLVLSHWHDFLQDFLRA
;
A
#
# COMPACT_ATOMS: atom_id res chain seq x y z
N MET A 1 -1.39 24.17 -4.14
CA MET A 1 -0.23 24.36 -5.03
C MET A 1 1.00 23.65 -4.45
N TYR A 2 0.92 22.32 -4.22
CA TYR A 2 2.02 21.48 -3.69
C TYR A 2 1.94 20.01 -4.18
N ALA A 3 1.23 19.76 -5.29
CA ALA A 3 1.03 18.41 -5.85
C ALA A 3 1.73 18.20 -7.21
N ALA A 4 2.57 19.15 -7.64
CA ALA A 4 3.28 19.05 -8.92
C ALA A 4 4.70 18.48 -8.80
N LEU A 5 5.14 18.09 -7.60
CA LEU A 5 6.56 17.75 -7.35
C LEU A 5 6.85 16.26 -7.18
N LEU A 6 5.86 15.38 -7.36
CA LEU A 6 6.09 13.93 -7.34
C LEU A 6 6.12 13.28 -8.73
N PHE A 7 5.95 14.02 -9.83
CA PHE A 7 5.76 13.42 -11.14
C PHE A 7 6.34 14.26 -12.29
N ASN A 8 7.65 14.43 -12.33
CA ASN A 8 8.33 14.92 -13.53
C ASN A 8 9.73 14.27 -13.66
N GLN A 9 9.80 13.16 -14.40
CA GLN A 9 11.00 12.80 -15.15
C GLN A 9 10.60 12.82 -16.62
N ALA A 10 11.02 13.87 -17.32
CA ALA A 10 10.94 13.96 -18.76
C ALA A 10 12.20 13.32 -19.35
N ASN A 11 11.97 12.52 -20.39
CA ASN A 11 12.95 11.90 -21.26
C ASN A 11 14.06 12.87 -21.67
N SER A 12 15.31 12.41 -21.57
CA SER A 12 16.40 12.98 -22.35
C SER A 12 16.47 12.23 -23.68
N ASP A 13 15.94 12.86 -24.73
CA ASP A 13 16.22 12.48 -26.12
C ASP A 13 17.70 12.77 -26.40
N VAL A 14 18.47 11.71 -26.71
CA VAL A 14 19.73 11.82 -27.45
C VAL A 14 19.49 11.10 -28.76
N LEU A 15 19.38 11.89 -29.82
CA LEU A 15 19.39 11.45 -31.21
C LEU A 15 20.84 11.11 -31.57
N ASP A 16 21.09 9.86 -31.95
CA ASP A 16 22.18 9.51 -32.85
C ASP A 16 21.58 8.70 -34.00
N GLU A 17 21.58 9.32 -35.18
CA GLU A 17 21.32 8.68 -36.47
C GLU A 17 22.54 7.83 -36.84
N ASP A 18 22.33 6.57 -37.24
CA ASP A 18 23.10 5.95 -38.31
C ASP A 18 22.34 4.74 -38.88
N ASP A 19 21.97 4.88 -40.15
CA ASP A 19 21.36 3.88 -41.02
C ASP A 19 22.31 2.71 -41.29
N LEU A 20 21.89 1.46 -41.04
CA LEU A 20 22.37 0.31 -41.82
C LEU A 20 21.27 -0.75 -41.97
N VAL A 21 20.71 -0.79 -43.18
CA VAL A 21 19.81 -1.81 -43.70
C VAL A 21 20.60 -3.08 -44.04
N PHE A 22 20.18 -4.23 -43.49
CA PHE A 22 20.49 -5.54 -44.07
C PHE A 22 19.26 -6.45 -43.95
N GLU A 23 18.65 -6.73 -45.10
CA GLU A 23 17.70 -7.83 -45.30
C GLU A 23 18.48 -9.16 -45.43
N ASP A 24 18.04 -10.21 -44.73
CA ASP A 24 17.78 -11.53 -45.36
C ASP A 24 17.14 -12.55 -44.38
N ASP A 25 15.90 -12.89 -44.71
CA ASP A 25 15.28 -14.20 -44.91
C ASP A 25 15.26 -15.37 -43.87
N HIS A 26 14.03 -15.88 -43.70
CA HIS A 26 13.60 -17.28 -43.51
C HIS A 26 13.82 -18.07 -42.18
N MET A 27 12.73 -18.25 -41.39
CA MET A 27 11.93 -19.50 -41.22
C MET A 27 11.31 -19.78 -39.81
N LEU A 28 9.99 -20.10 -39.84
CA LEU A 28 9.22 -21.09 -39.03
C LEU A 28 8.81 -20.80 -37.55
N GLY A 29 7.56 -20.36 -37.37
CA GLY A 29 6.51 -21.08 -36.62
C GLY A 29 6.30 -20.83 -35.12
N ALA A 30 5.29 -20.02 -34.75
CA ALA A 30 4.47 -20.18 -33.54
C ALA A 30 3.13 -19.43 -33.68
N PRO A 31 2.00 -19.94 -33.16
CA PRO A 31 0.69 -19.29 -33.32
C PRO A 31 0.55 -18.08 -32.40
N ASP A 32 -0.07 -17.03 -32.95
CA ASP A 32 -0.46 -15.76 -32.30
C ASP A 32 -0.95 -15.96 -30.85
N VAL A 33 -0.09 -15.63 -29.89
CA VAL A 33 -0.54 -15.11 -28.62
C VAL A 33 -0.60 -13.61 -28.81
N ASN A 34 -1.82 -13.09 -28.90
CA ASN A 34 -2.12 -11.68 -28.99
C ASN A 34 -1.58 -10.98 -27.72
N GLU A 35 -0.31 -10.59 -27.76
CA GLU A 35 0.29 -9.62 -26.84
C GLU A 35 -0.44 -8.30 -27.10
N ASN A 36 -1.57 -8.13 -26.39
CA ASN A 36 -2.20 -6.84 -26.27
C ASN A 36 -1.11 -5.83 -25.93
N THR A 37 -0.89 -4.91 -26.86
CA THR A 37 -0.05 -3.73 -26.70
C THR A 37 -0.49 -3.04 -25.42
N MET A 38 0.17 -3.33 -24.30
CA MET A 38 -0.10 -2.67 -23.04
C MET A 38 0.28 -1.22 -23.24
N GLN A 39 -0.71 -0.37 -23.50
CA GLN A 39 -0.53 1.06 -23.37
C GLN A 39 0.10 1.31 -21.99
N ASN A 40 1.23 2.02 -21.97
CA ASN A 40 1.91 2.46 -20.75
C ASN A 40 1.02 3.47 -20.00
N VAL A 41 -0.05 2.98 -19.39
CA VAL A 41 -1.01 3.75 -18.62
C VAL A 41 -0.45 3.94 -17.20
N THR A 42 -0.47 5.19 -16.74
CA THR A 42 0.00 5.56 -15.40
C THR A 42 -1.09 5.40 -14.34
N LEU A 43 -0.70 5.26 -13.06
CA LEU A 43 -1.65 5.24 -11.94
C LEU A 43 -2.54 6.49 -11.95
N LYS A 44 -1.96 7.65 -12.24
CA LYS A 44 -2.65 8.93 -12.32
C LYS A 44 -3.76 8.93 -13.36
N GLU A 45 -3.52 8.36 -14.54
CA GLU A 45 -4.53 8.29 -15.60
C GLU A 45 -5.67 7.36 -15.23
N ILE A 46 -5.38 6.20 -14.63
CA ILE A 46 -6.42 5.27 -14.16
C ILE A 46 -7.28 5.94 -13.09
N LEU A 47 -6.66 6.54 -12.07
CA LEU A 47 -7.39 7.21 -10.99
C LEU A 47 -8.20 8.41 -11.50
N ARG A 48 -7.67 9.15 -12.48
CA ARG A 48 -8.41 10.23 -13.15
C ARG A 48 -9.68 9.68 -13.81
N ASN A 49 -9.58 8.58 -14.56
CA ASN A 49 -10.74 7.97 -15.21
C ASN A 49 -11.76 7.46 -14.17
N LEU A 50 -11.31 6.84 -13.07
CA LEU A 50 -12.22 6.43 -11.98
C LEU A 50 -12.91 7.64 -11.33
N SER A 51 -12.22 8.78 -11.23
CA SER A 51 -12.77 10.00 -10.63
C SER A 51 -13.88 10.65 -11.47
N GLU A 52 -14.04 10.29 -12.74
CA GLU A 52 -15.15 10.75 -13.58
C GLU A 52 -16.51 10.21 -13.09
N THR A 53 -16.50 9.13 -12.29
CA THR A 53 -17.72 8.60 -11.66
C THR A 53 -18.21 9.42 -10.46
N LEU A 54 -17.41 10.42 -10.03
CA LEU A 54 -17.75 11.26 -8.89
C LEU A 54 -18.86 12.26 -9.22
N THR A 55 -19.66 12.55 -8.20
CA THR A 55 -20.85 13.40 -8.25
C THR A 55 -20.60 14.65 -7.42
N TYR A 56 -20.51 15.82 -8.06
CA TYR A 56 -20.09 17.08 -7.41
C TYR A 56 -21.26 17.95 -6.92
N ASP A 57 -22.49 17.68 -7.34
CA ASP A 57 -23.72 18.33 -6.86
C ASP A 57 -24.20 17.78 -5.51
N LYS A 58 -23.73 16.57 -5.13
CA LYS A 58 -24.06 15.92 -3.85
C LYS A 58 -22.84 15.83 -2.96
N ILE A 59 -23.07 15.91 -1.66
CA ILE A 59 -22.01 15.95 -0.65
C ILE A 59 -22.19 14.81 0.36
N SER A 60 -21.11 14.05 0.56
CA SER A 60 -20.95 13.16 1.70
C SER A 60 -20.20 13.91 2.81
N LYS A 61 -20.90 14.26 3.88
CA LYS A 61 -20.35 15.06 5.00
C LYS A 61 -19.71 14.20 6.08
N PHE A 62 -18.45 14.46 6.37
CA PHE A 62 -17.65 13.84 7.43
C PHE A 62 -17.39 14.87 8.53
N ASN A 63 -18.00 14.67 9.70
CA ASN A 63 -17.71 15.48 10.89
C ASN A 63 -16.75 14.69 11.77
N ILE A 64 -15.50 15.14 11.84
CA ILE A 64 -14.37 14.36 12.37
C ILE A 64 -13.74 15.08 13.56
N SER A 65 -13.53 14.35 14.65
CA SER A 65 -12.62 14.75 15.73
C SER A 65 -11.30 14.00 15.50
N ARG A 66 -10.17 14.71 15.48
CA ARG A 66 -8.85 14.08 15.22
C ARG A 66 -8.53 12.99 16.25
N ASN A 67 -8.90 13.20 17.51
CA ASN A 67 -8.73 12.23 18.60
C ASN A 67 -9.59 10.96 18.43
N HIS A 68 -10.62 11.01 17.59
CA HIS A 68 -11.56 9.91 17.37
C HIS A 68 -11.78 9.65 15.88
N ILE A 69 -10.71 9.73 15.09
CA ILE A 69 -10.81 9.75 13.63
C ILE A 69 -11.58 8.54 13.09
N TRP A 70 -11.24 7.33 13.52
CA TRP A 70 -11.89 6.13 13.03
C TRP A 70 -13.34 6.00 13.47
N LYS A 71 -13.65 6.31 14.73
CA LYS A 71 -15.04 6.33 15.22
C LYS A 71 -15.90 7.35 14.46
N GLY A 72 -15.33 8.52 14.15
CA GLY A 72 -15.95 9.54 13.31
C GLY A 72 -16.19 9.05 11.88
N THR A 73 -15.19 8.39 11.29
CA THR A 73 -15.28 7.77 9.96
C THR A 73 -16.37 6.72 9.89
N LYS A 74 -16.37 5.71 10.79
CA LYS A 74 -17.40 4.66 10.83
C LYS A 74 -18.81 5.25 10.93
N ARG A 75 -18.98 6.28 11.77
CA ARG A 75 -20.27 6.98 11.89
C ARG A 75 -20.67 7.66 10.59
N ALA A 76 -19.73 8.30 9.89
CA ALA A 76 -20.01 8.99 8.62
C ALA A 76 -20.39 8.00 7.51
N LEU A 77 -19.66 6.88 7.38
CA LEU A 77 -19.92 5.83 6.39
C LEU A 77 -21.28 5.15 6.60
N ASN A 78 -21.72 5.01 7.85
CA ASN A 78 -23.02 4.40 8.19
C ASN A 78 -24.23 5.35 8.05
N ARG A 79 -24.04 6.59 7.57
CA ARG A 79 -25.17 7.51 7.35
C ARG A 79 -25.95 7.10 6.12
N LYS A 80 -27.29 7.13 6.19
CA LYS A 80 -28.17 6.93 5.02
C LYS A 80 -27.87 7.88 3.85
N SER A 81 -27.35 9.06 4.15
CA SER A 81 -26.98 10.08 3.15
C SER A 81 -25.62 9.85 2.50
N PHE A 82 -24.79 8.96 3.05
CA PHE A 82 -23.45 8.72 2.54
C PHE A 82 -23.51 7.95 1.23
N GLN A 83 -22.75 8.44 0.25
CA GLN A 83 -22.37 7.67 -0.94
C GLN A 83 -20.90 7.93 -1.25
N PRO A 84 -20.12 6.91 -1.62
CA PRO A 84 -18.68 7.04 -1.89
C PRO A 84 -18.39 7.92 -3.11
N ARG A 85 -19.32 7.98 -4.08
CA ARG A 85 -19.21 8.80 -5.30
C ARG A 85 -19.44 10.29 -5.08
N ASN A 86 -20.10 10.69 -3.99
CA ASN A 86 -20.38 12.10 -3.75
C ASN A 86 -19.10 12.85 -3.40
N LYS A 87 -19.05 14.15 -3.67
CA LYS A 87 -17.99 15.03 -3.17
C LYS A 87 -17.85 14.88 -1.65
N ILE A 88 -16.63 14.65 -1.17
CA ILE A 88 -16.35 14.55 0.26
C ILE A 88 -16.19 15.95 0.84
N SER A 89 -16.96 16.26 1.88
CA SER A 89 -16.81 17.49 2.66
C SER A 89 -16.47 17.12 4.08
N VAL A 90 -15.29 17.53 4.54
CA VAL A 90 -14.81 17.25 5.89
C VAL A 90 -14.90 18.52 6.73
N LYS A 91 -15.46 18.37 7.92
CA LYS A 91 -15.42 19.37 8.99
C LYS A 91 -14.70 18.77 10.19
N PHE A 92 -13.55 19.33 10.53
CA PHE A 92 -12.88 19.00 11.79
C PHE A 92 -13.51 19.79 12.94
N THR A 93 -13.82 19.09 14.02
CA THR A 93 -14.32 19.68 15.27
C THR A 93 -13.26 19.53 16.35
N ASP A 94 -12.90 20.63 17.00
CA ASP A 94 -12.03 20.60 18.16
C ASP A 94 -12.75 20.02 19.39
N ASN A 95 -12.01 19.87 20.50
CA ASN A 95 -12.55 19.33 21.76
C ASN A 95 -13.58 20.26 22.44
N ILE A 96 -13.78 21.47 21.93
CA ILE A 96 -14.71 22.49 22.44
C ILE A 96 -15.97 22.58 21.53
N GLY A 97 -16.00 21.79 20.44
CA GLY A 97 -17.10 21.77 19.48
C GLY A 97 -17.08 22.94 18.49
N ALA A 98 -16.03 23.76 18.49
CA ALA A 98 -15.84 24.79 17.50
C ALA A 98 -15.32 24.17 16.18
N SER A 99 -15.77 24.76 15.06
CA SER A 99 -15.22 24.40 13.76
C SER A 99 -13.81 24.96 13.68
N GLU A 100 -12.84 24.09 13.44
CA GLU A 100 -11.57 24.57 12.90
C GLU A 100 -11.87 25.07 11.48
N GLY A 101 -11.58 26.35 11.22
CA GLY A 101 -12.02 27.04 10.00
C GLY A 101 -11.59 26.31 8.73
N ALA A 102 -12.50 26.19 7.77
CA ALA A 102 -12.19 25.68 6.43
C ALA A 102 -12.26 26.84 5.43
N VAL A 103 -11.10 27.37 5.05
CA VAL A 103 -10.97 28.38 3.97
C VAL A 103 -10.88 27.70 2.60
N ASP A 104 -10.42 26.45 2.56
CA ASP A 104 -10.38 25.61 1.35
C ASP A 104 -11.20 24.34 1.55
N LEU A 105 -12.09 24.01 0.61
CA LEU A 105 -12.93 22.81 0.69
C LEU A 105 -12.16 21.51 0.40
N ASP A 106 -11.05 21.57 -0.31
CA ASP A 106 -10.27 20.39 -0.73
C ASP A 106 -9.12 20.05 0.26
N GLY A 107 -8.68 21.02 1.08
CA GLY A 107 -7.64 20.82 2.09
C GLY A 107 -8.06 19.82 3.18
N PRO A 108 -9.20 20.03 3.86
CA PRO A 108 -9.69 19.16 4.93
C PRO A 108 -9.97 17.72 4.48
N ALA A 109 -10.43 17.52 3.24
CA ALA A 109 -10.67 16.19 2.69
C ALA A 109 -9.35 15.40 2.52
N ARG A 110 -8.31 16.03 1.98
CA ARG A 110 -6.99 15.42 1.88
C ARG A 110 -6.38 15.13 3.24
N GLU A 111 -6.45 16.08 4.18
CA GLU A 111 -5.97 15.88 5.56
C GLU A 111 -6.67 14.68 6.20
N PHE A 112 -7.99 14.59 6.06
CA PHE A 112 -8.76 13.45 6.57
C PHE A 112 -8.28 12.12 6.02
N PHE A 113 -8.13 12.00 4.69
CA PHE A 113 -7.65 10.77 4.08
C PHE A 113 -6.25 10.39 4.56
N THR A 114 -5.35 11.36 4.69
CA THR A 114 -4.01 11.13 5.26
C THR A 114 -4.08 10.61 6.70
N LEU A 115 -4.87 11.27 7.55
CA LEU A 115 -4.96 10.89 8.96
C LEU A 115 -5.65 9.52 9.15
N VAL A 116 -6.73 9.24 8.40
CA VAL A 116 -7.45 7.96 8.53
C VAL A 116 -6.63 6.81 7.94
N THR A 117 -5.92 7.02 6.83
CA THR A 117 -5.00 6.02 6.28
C THR A 117 -3.90 5.70 7.28
N LYS A 118 -3.27 6.72 7.88
CA LYS A 118 -2.26 6.53 8.92
C LYS A 118 -2.81 5.79 10.14
N TRP A 119 -4.04 6.09 10.57
CA TRP A 119 -4.67 5.36 11.67
C TRP A 119 -4.92 3.90 11.29
N LEU A 120 -5.46 3.64 10.10
CA LEU A 120 -5.81 2.29 9.65
C LEU A 120 -4.60 1.37 9.58
N VAL A 121 -3.51 1.79 8.93
CA VAL A 121 -2.30 0.94 8.76
C VAL A 121 -1.57 0.64 10.07
N ASN A 122 -1.86 1.41 11.13
CA ASN A 122 -1.33 1.21 12.49
C ASN A 122 -2.37 0.63 13.47
N SER A 123 -3.55 0.28 12.98
CA SER A 123 -4.62 -0.33 13.78
C SER A 123 -4.45 -1.85 13.87
N GLN A 124 -5.28 -2.47 14.69
CA GLN A 124 -5.35 -3.93 14.84
C GLN A 124 -5.80 -4.67 13.57
N LEU A 125 -6.16 -3.98 12.48
CA LEU A 125 -6.51 -4.58 11.18
C LEU A 125 -5.28 -5.12 10.43
N PHE A 126 -4.08 -4.67 10.79
CA PHE A 126 -2.84 -5.03 10.12
C PHE A 126 -1.79 -5.53 11.12
N PHE A 127 -0.89 -6.37 10.66
CA PHE A 127 0.34 -6.74 11.35
C PHE A 127 1.53 -6.66 10.41
N GLY A 128 2.75 -6.78 10.96
CA GLY A 128 3.99 -6.67 10.20
C GLY A 128 4.67 -5.32 10.40
N VAL A 129 5.89 -5.22 9.88
CA VAL A 129 6.74 -4.02 9.99
C VAL A 129 6.15 -2.86 9.17
N GLU A 130 6.66 -1.64 9.36
CA GLU A 130 6.12 -0.43 8.73
C GLU A 130 6.10 -0.50 7.20
N THR A 131 7.08 -1.17 6.60
CA THR A 131 7.26 -1.29 5.14
C THR A 131 6.72 -2.59 4.54
N SER A 132 6.21 -3.50 5.37
CA SER A 132 5.72 -4.81 4.94
C SER A 132 4.61 -5.29 5.87
N LYS A 133 3.38 -4.92 5.51
CA LYS A 133 2.16 -5.23 6.28
C LYS A 133 1.27 -6.25 5.60
N PHE A 134 0.61 -7.04 6.44
CA PHE A 134 -0.44 -8.00 6.10
C PHE A 134 -1.72 -7.67 6.88
N LEU A 135 -2.88 -8.13 6.38
CA LEU A 135 -4.11 -8.09 7.17
C LEU A 135 -4.04 -9.08 8.33
N SER A 136 -4.41 -8.65 9.52
CA SER A 136 -4.55 -9.51 10.69
C SER A 136 -5.91 -10.22 10.70
N LEU A 137 -6.08 -11.20 11.59
CA LEU A 137 -7.39 -11.76 11.92
C LEU A 137 -7.83 -11.22 13.28
N ASN A 138 -8.86 -10.37 13.29
CA ASN A 138 -9.49 -9.86 14.50
C ASN A 138 -11.02 -10.07 14.42
N ALA A 139 -11.56 -10.85 15.35
CA ALA A 139 -12.98 -11.23 15.36
C ALA A 139 -13.91 -10.03 15.51
N ASN A 140 -13.57 -9.08 16.38
CA ASN A 140 -14.37 -7.86 16.58
C ASN A 140 -14.35 -6.99 15.32
N CYS A 141 -13.20 -6.88 14.64
CA CYS A 141 -13.11 -6.16 13.37
C CYS A 141 -13.93 -6.82 12.26
N LEU A 142 -14.02 -8.16 12.23
CA LEU A 142 -14.90 -8.87 11.30
C LEU A 142 -16.36 -8.59 11.59
N GLU A 143 -16.77 -8.72 12.86
CA GLU A 143 -18.16 -8.47 13.30
C GLU A 143 -18.60 -7.03 12.99
N GLU A 144 -17.74 -6.06 13.28
CA GLU A 144 -18.00 -4.64 13.02
C GLU A 144 -17.77 -4.23 11.55
N ARG A 145 -17.48 -5.18 10.66
CA ARG A 145 -17.18 -4.97 9.23
C ARG A 145 -16.06 -3.96 8.97
N GLU A 146 -15.08 -3.86 9.88
CA GLU A 146 -14.01 -2.86 9.77
C GLU A 146 -13.07 -3.11 8.59
N TYR A 147 -12.84 -4.36 8.20
CA TYR A 147 -12.05 -4.70 7.00
C TYR A 147 -12.72 -4.15 5.74
N TYR A 148 -14.03 -4.34 5.59
CA TYR A 148 -14.83 -3.73 4.53
C TYR A 148 -14.72 -2.19 4.54
N LEU A 149 -14.91 -1.56 5.71
CA LEU A 149 -14.84 -0.10 5.81
C LEU A 149 -13.43 0.43 5.49
N ALA A 150 -12.38 -0.30 5.87
CA ALA A 150 -10.99 0.06 5.55
C ALA A 150 -10.72 -0.02 4.05
N GLY A 151 -11.16 -1.11 3.38
CA GLY A 151 -11.08 -1.24 1.93
C GLY A 151 -11.82 -0.11 1.21
N GLN A 152 -13.03 0.22 1.67
CA GLN A 152 -13.82 1.33 1.11
C GLN A 152 -13.12 2.69 1.30
N ILE A 153 -12.51 2.93 2.46
CA ILE A 153 -11.76 4.17 2.72
C ILE A 153 -10.52 4.28 1.86
N PHE A 154 -9.77 3.20 1.65
CA PHE A 154 -8.61 3.26 0.74
C PHE A 154 -9.03 3.48 -0.70
N ALA A 155 -10.09 2.82 -1.18
CA ALA A 155 -10.62 3.07 -2.52
C ALA A 155 -11.07 4.53 -2.69
N MET A 156 -11.81 5.06 -1.71
CA MET A 156 -12.19 6.47 -1.69
C MET A 156 -10.98 7.40 -1.65
N SER A 157 -9.98 7.10 -0.83
CA SER A 157 -8.77 7.91 -0.73
C SER A 157 -8.12 8.04 -2.10
N LEU A 158 -7.90 6.94 -2.82
CA LEU A 158 -7.27 6.97 -4.15
C LEU A 158 -8.07 7.79 -5.18
N VAL A 159 -9.39 7.57 -5.27
CA VAL A 159 -10.22 8.23 -6.28
C VAL A 159 -10.50 9.71 -5.94
N HIS A 160 -10.54 10.07 -4.66
CA HIS A 160 -10.66 11.46 -4.19
C HIS A 160 -9.31 12.17 -4.00
N VAL A 161 -8.24 11.66 -4.61
CA VAL A 161 -6.89 12.29 -4.65
C VAL A 161 -6.24 12.41 -3.24
N GLY A 162 -6.51 11.44 -2.38
CA GLY A 162 -5.82 11.18 -1.12
C GLY A 162 -4.73 10.09 -1.24
N PRO A 163 -4.01 9.79 -0.16
CA PRO A 163 -2.92 8.81 -0.17
C PRO A 163 -3.42 7.36 -0.11
N GLY A 164 -2.70 6.47 -0.79
CA GLY A 164 -2.81 5.01 -0.58
C GLY A 164 -2.04 4.55 0.67
N PRO A 165 -2.16 3.27 1.06
CA PRO A 165 -1.54 2.77 2.28
C PRO A 165 0.00 2.66 2.22
N LYS A 166 0.60 2.50 1.03
CA LYS A 166 2.07 2.46 0.79
C LYS A 166 2.90 1.63 1.79
N CYS A 167 2.36 0.52 2.28
CA CYS A 167 3.01 -0.30 3.32
C CYS A 167 2.76 -1.80 3.17
N PHE A 168 2.01 -2.25 2.17
CA PHE A 168 1.68 -3.65 2.03
C PHE A 168 2.88 -4.45 1.55
N ALA A 169 3.06 -5.64 2.13
CA ALA A 169 3.92 -6.65 1.56
C ALA A 169 3.44 -7.00 0.14
N GLU A 170 4.35 -7.32 -0.78
CA GLU A 170 4.01 -7.72 -2.16
C GLU A 170 3.02 -8.89 -2.17
N SER A 171 3.25 -9.89 -1.33
CA SER A 171 2.38 -11.05 -1.18
C SER A 171 0.99 -10.69 -0.65
N CYS A 172 0.89 -9.78 0.32
CA CYS A 172 -0.38 -9.24 0.80
C CYS A 172 -1.14 -8.54 -0.34
N TYR A 173 -0.46 -7.68 -1.09
CA TYR A 173 -1.04 -6.98 -2.23
C TYR A 173 -1.55 -7.95 -3.30
N TYR A 174 -0.73 -8.91 -3.73
CA TYR A 174 -1.16 -9.88 -4.73
C TYR A 174 -2.25 -10.81 -4.22
N ALA A 175 -2.29 -11.13 -2.93
CA ALA A 175 -3.42 -11.85 -2.33
C ALA A 175 -4.71 -11.02 -2.39
N ILE A 176 -4.66 -9.69 -2.22
CA ILE A 176 -5.84 -8.82 -2.43
C ILE A 176 -6.29 -8.85 -3.88
N VAL A 177 -5.37 -8.67 -4.83
CA VAL A 177 -5.68 -8.57 -6.26
C VAL A 177 -6.20 -9.90 -6.82
N LYS A 178 -5.47 -10.99 -6.58
CA LYS A 178 -5.71 -12.33 -7.14
C LYS A 178 -6.10 -13.28 -6.00
N GLU A 179 -7.36 -13.69 -5.96
CA GLU A 179 -7.84 -14.64 -4.93
C GLU A 179 -7.04 -15.95 -4.93
N THR A 180 -6.60 -16.41 -6.10
CA THR A 180 -5.77 -17.61 -6.27
C THR A 180 -4.31 -17.44 -5.84
N ALA A 181 -3.81 -16.21 -5.65
CA ALA A 181 -2.42 -16.00 -5.22
C ALA A 181 -2.16 -16.57 -3.81
N THR A 182 -3.22 -16.78 -3.04
CA THR A 182 -3.17 -17.45 -1.73
C THR A 182 -2.73 -18.91 -1.81
N GLN A 183 -2.88 -19.58 -2.96
CA GLN A 183 -2.54 -20.99 -3.16
C GLN A 183 -1.06 -21.21 -3.48
N ASN A 184 -0.40 -20.21 -4.07
CA ASN A 184 1.02 -20.26 -4.45
C ASN A 184 1.88 -19.35 -3.55
N PHE A 185 1.35 -19.00 -2.38
CA PHE A 185 2.03 -18.14 -1.43
C PHE A 185 3.01 -18.95 -0.59
N HIS A 186 4.22 -18.42 -0.42
CA HIS A 186 5.20 -18.90 0.53
C HIS A 186 5.64 -17.75 1.43
N ALA A 187 5.24 -17.79 2.70
CA ALA A 187 5.70 -16.86 3.72
C ALA A 187 7.11 -17.23 4.19
N ASP A 188 7.88 -16.22 4.55
CA ASP A 188 9.08 -16.45 5.35
C ASP A 188 8.67 -16.67 6.81
N VAL A 189 9.40 -17.51 7.53
CA VAL A 189 9.17 -17.70 8.98
C VAL A 189 9.24 -16.35 9.72
N ASN A 190 10.07 -15.41 9.26
CA ASN A 190 10.20 -14.07 9.82
C ASN A 190 8.93 -13.22 9.68
N ASP A 191 8.04 -13.53 8.74
CA ASP A 191 6.75 -12.84 8.56
C ASP A 191 5.77 -13.17 9.69
N VAL A 192 6.00 -14.23 10.47
CA VAL A 192 5.21 -14.54 11.66
C VAL A 192 5.51 -13.49 12.74
N PRO A 193 4.57 -12.63 13.18
CA PRO A 193 4.84 -11.58 14.17
C PRO A 193 5.25 -12.11 15.55
N ASP A 194 4.77 -13.29 15.94
CA ASP A 194 5.03 -13.89 17.25
C ASP A 194 6.46 -14.43 17.33
N TYR A 195 7.27 -13.83 18.22
CA TYR A 195 8.68 -14.18 18.38
C TYR A 195 8.88 -15.61 18.90
N GLU A 196 8.09 -16.06 19.87
CA GLU A 196 8.22 -17.39 20.47
C GLU A 196 7.86 -18.47 19.44
N LEU A 197 6.81 -18.23 18.66
CA LEU A 197 6.39 -19.11 17.58
C LEU A 197 7.45 -19.18 16.48
N ARG A 198 8.02 -18.04 16.05
CA ARG A 198 9.15 -18.01 15.11
C ARG A 198 10.34 -18.82 15.62
N SER A 199 10.70 -18.63 16.88
CA SER A 199 11.80 -19.36 17.52
C SER A 199 11.52 -20.87 17.56
N SER A 200 10.28 -21.26 17.82
CA SER A 200 9.85 -22.66 17.84
C SER A 200 9.89 -23.30 16.46
N PHE A 201 9.42 -22.60 15.41
CA PHE A 201 9.60 -23.05 14.03
C PHE A 201 11.08 -23.15 13.64
N GLY A 202 11.90 -22.16 14.03
CA GLY A 202 13.34 -22.19 13.78
C GLY A 202 14.06 -23.37 14.44
N ARG A 203 13.63 -23.78 15.64
CA ARG A 203 14.13 -25.01 16.29
C ARG A 203 13.63 -26.26 15.61
N LEU A 204 12.35 -26.32 15.27
CA LEU A 204 11.75 -27.46 14.59
C LEU A 204 12.43 -27.73 13.23
N LEU A 205 12.73 -26.67 12.46
CA LEU A 205 13.47 -26.75 11.19
C LEU A 205 14.92 -27.24 11.35
N LYS A 206 15.50 -27.14 12.54
CA LYS A 206 16.87 -27.58 12.85
C LYS A 206 16.93 -28.98 13.48
N ALA A 207 15.78 -29.61 13.72
CA ALA A 207 15.74 -30.95 14.29
C ALA A 207 16.47 -31.96 13.40
N SER A 208 17.32 -32.77 14.02
CA SER A 208 18.15 -33.76 13.33
C SER A 208 17.38 -35.03 12.93
N ASP A 209 16.36 -35.39 13.72
CA ASP A 209 15.53 -36.57 13.48
C ASP A 209 14.06 -36.38 13.91
N ALA A 210 13.22 -37.33 13.54
CA ALA A 210 11.79 -37.32 13.85
C ALA A 210 11.48 -37.34 15.37
N LYS A 211 12.37 -37.93 16.19
CA LYS A 211 12.18 -38.01 17.64
C LYS A 211 12.42 -36.65 18.28
N GLU A 212 13.50 -35.97 17.90
CA GLU A 212 13.80 -34.61 18.33
C GLU A 212 12.68 -33.65 17.90
N ALA A 213 12.23 -33.73 16.64
CA ALA A 213 11.12 -32.92 16.14
C ALA A 213 9.83 -33.14 16.94
N THR A 214 9.50 -34.39 17.28
CA THR A 214 8.33 -34.72 18.12
C THR A 214 8.47 -34.15 19.53
N GLN A 215 9.68 -34.18 20.11
CA GLN A 215 9.94 -33.56 21.42
C GLN A 215 9.76 -32.05 21.38
N ILE A 216 10.27 -31.38 20.33
CA ILE A 216 10.08 -29.93 20.13
C ILE A 216 8.59 -29.61 20.01
N ILE A 217 7.84 -30.34 19.18
CA ILE A 217 6.40 -30.12 19.00
C ILE A 217 5.66 -30.20 20.34
N ASN A 218 5.97 -31.19 21.18
CA ASN A 218 5.33 -31.36 22.49
C ASN A 218 5.75 -30.29 23.50
N ASN A 219 7.05 -29.97 23.59
CA ASN A 219 7.57 -29.01 24.55
C ASN A 219 7.10 -27.58 24.25
N GLU A 220 7.05 -27.22 22.96
CA GLU A 220 6.60 -25.92 22.46
C GLU A 220 5.08 -25.86 22.21
N LYS A 221 4.36 -26.97 22.43
CA LYS A 221 2.90 -27.09 22.24
C LYS A 221 2.45 -26.66 20.83
N LEU A 222 3.21 -27.08 19.81
CA LEU A 222 2.91 -26.79 18.41
C LEU A 222 1.81 -27.71 17.85
N ASP A 223 1.49 -28.80 18.52
CA ASP A 223 0.49 -29.79 18.11
C ASP A 223 -0.87 -29.14 17.78
N VAL A 224 -1.37 -28.26 18.66
CA VAL A 224 -2.64 -27.55 18.42
C VAL A 224 -2.57 -26.63 17.20
N LEU A 225 -1.46 -25.94 17.00
CA LEU A 225 -1.27 -25.03 15.87
C LEU A 225 -1.18 -25.81 14.55
N LEU A 226 -0.42 -26.89 14.53
CA LEU A 226 -0.29 -27.78 13.39
C LEU A 226 -1.63 -28.42 13.03
N ASP A 227 -2.43 -28.80 14.04
CA ASP A 227 -3.76 -29.37 13.83
C ASP A 227 -4.72 -28.34 13.22
N MET A 228 -4.77 -27.11 13.77
CA MET A 228 -5.57 -26.01 13.20
C MET A 228 -5.17 -25.67 11.76
N ALA A 229 -3.88 -25.78 11.43
CA ALA A 229 -3.36 -25.57 10.08
C ALA A 229 -3.61 -26.76 9.13
N GLY A 230 -4.06 -27.92 9.64
CA GLY A 230 -4.21 -29.15 8.88
C GLY A 230 -2.87 -29.79 8.47
N THR A 231 -1.78 -29.46 9.16
CA THR A 231 -0.42 -29.93 8.88
C THR A 231 0.06 -30.97 9.89
N PHE A 232 -0.71 -31.23 10.96
CA PHE A 232 -0.37 -32.24 11.95
C PHE A 232 -0.44 -33.65 11.35
N GLN A 233 0.69 -34.34 11.36
CA GLN A 233 0.84 -35.70 10.83
C GLN A 233 1.96 -36.43 11.58
N VAL A 234 2.08 -37.74 11.33
CA VAL A 234 3.21 -38.53 11.83
C VAL A 234 4.51 -37.88 11.37
N VAL A 235 5.34 -37.45 12.32
CA VAL A 235 6.55 -36.68 12.05
C VAL A 235 7.59 -37.59 11.40
N LYS A 236 8.03 -37.21 10.20
CA LYS A 236 9.17 -37.80 9.50
C LYS A 236 10.15 -36.68 9.20
N THR A 237 11.46 -36.92 9.35
CA THR A 237 12.48 -35.89 9.15
C THR A 237 12.37 -35.19 7.79
N ALA A 238 12.10 -35.96 6.73
CA ALA A 238 11.95 -35.42 5.37
C ALA A 238 10.75 -34.47 5.19
N ASP A 239 9.73 -34.56 6.05
CA ASP A 239 8.48 -33.80 5.92
C ASP A 239 8.47 -32.53 6.78
N ILE A 240 9.45 -32.35 7.69
CA ILE A 240 9.48 -31.23 8.66
C ILE A 240 9.45 -29.88 7.94
N GLN A 241 10.29 -29.69 6.92
CA GLN A 241 10.37 -28.43 6.20
C GLN A 241 9.03 -28.06 5.55
N ASN A 242 8.39 -29.04 4.90
CA ASN A 242 7.08 -28.84 4.26
C ASN A 242 5.96 -28.60 5.28
N MET A 243 5.98 -29.31 6.42
CA MET A 243 5.03 -29.11 7.52
C MET A 243 5.13 -27.68 8.08
N VAL A 244 6.35 -27.22 8.38
CA VAL A 244 6.58 -25.85 8.87
C VAL A 244 6.16 -24.83 7.82
N GLN A 245 6.58 -24.99 6.56
CA GLN A 245 6.23 -24.06 5.49
C GLN A 245 4.71 -23.90 5.34
N LYS A 246 3.97 -25.00 5.23
CA LYS A 246 2.50 -24.97 5.11
C LYS A 246 1.83 -24.32 6.33
N THR A 247 2.37 -24.55 7.52
CA THR A 247 1.85 -23.95 8.75
C THR A 247 2.08 -22.45 8.78
N VAL A 248 3.25 -22.00 8.33
CA VAL A 248 3.61 -20.58 8.21
C VAL A 248 2.76 -19.89 7.14
N ASP A 249 2.58 -20.51 5.98
CA ASP A 249 1.72 -20.01 4.89
C ASP A 249 0.27 -19.86 5.38
N TRP A 250 -0.24 -20.87 6.09
CA TRP A 250 -1.55 -20.82 6.73
C TRP A 250 -1.63 -19.72 7.79
N TYR A 251 -0.61 -19.57 8.63
CA TYR A 251 -0.62 -18.58 9.71
C TYR A 251 -0.60 -17.14 9.17
N VAL A 252 0.21 -16.87 8.15
CA VAL A 252 0.38 -15.51 7.62
C VAL A 252 -0.80 -15.13 6.71
N LEU A 253 -1.30 -16.05 5.89
CA LEU A 253 -2.30 -15.73 4.84
C LEU A 253 -3.53 -16.65 4.83
N GLY A 254 -3.38 -17.93 5.15
CA GLY A 254 -4.50 -18.89 5.08
C GLY A 254 -5.61 -18.62 6.10
N ARG A 255 -5.28 -18.34 7.36
CA ARG A 255 -6.28 -18.12 8.43
C ARG A 255 -7.01 -16.77 8.33
N VAL A 256 -6.48 -15.83 7.56
CA VAL A 256 -6.98 -14.45 7.43
C VAL A 256 -7.93 -14.26 6.24
N GLN A 257 -8.32 -15.32 5.52
CA GLN A 257 -9.12 -15.19 4.29
C GLN A 257 -10.43 -14.41 4.48
N ALA A 258 -11.12 -14.56 5.61
CA ALA A 258 -12.34 -13.80 5.90
C ALA A 258 -12.08 -12.28 5.93
N ALA A 259 -10.94 -11.84 6.48
CA ALA A 259 -10.54 -10.44 6.49
C ALA A 259 -10.21 -9.93 5.08
N TYR A 260 -9.49 -10.73 4.28
CA TYR A 260 -9.20 -10.39 2.88
C TYR A 260 -10.47 -10.28 2.04
N ASN A 261 -11.42 -11.21 2.18
CA ASN A 261 -12.69 -11.16 1.46
C ASN A 261 -13.48 -9.89 1.80
N SER A 262 -13.63 -9.60 3.10
CA SER A 262 -14.30 -8.39 3.57
C SER A 262 -13.60 -7.12 3.08
N PHE A 263 -12.27 -7.09 3.10
CA PHE A 263 -11.49 -5.95 2.62
C PHE A 263 -11.61 -5.75 1.09
N ARG A 264 -11.61 -6.83 0.31
CA ARG A 264 -11.84 -6.79 -1.15
C ARG A 264 -13.23 -6.24 -1.46
N GLU A 265 -14.28 -6.69 -0.76
CA GLU A 265 -15.63 -6.12 -0.90
C GLU A 265 -15.63 -4.60 -0.68
N GLY A 266 -14.87 -4.11 0.29
CA GLY A 266 -14.69 -2.68 0.51
C GLY A 266 -14.01 -1.97 -0.67
N LEU A 267 -12.93 -2.55 -1.18
CA LEU A 267 -12.14 -2.00 -2.30
C LEU A 267 -12.90 -1.95 -3.64
N GLN A 268 -14.01 -2.67 -3.80
CA GLN A 268 -14.88 -2.55 -4.98
C GLN A 268 -15.51 -1.15 -5.09
N ALA A 269 -15.52 -0.37 -4.01
CA ALA A 269 -16.01 1.00 -4.05
C ALA A 269 -15.29 1.79 -5.15
N LEU A 270 -16.07 2.48 -6.00
CA LEU A 270 -15.54 3.29 -7.11
C LEU A 270 -14.73 2.50 -8.15
N GLY A 271 -14.88 1.16 -8.22
CA GLY A 271 -14.23 0.31 -9.23
C GLY A 271 -12.73 0.08 -9.00
N VAL A 272 -12.23 0.37 -7.79
CA VAL A 272 -10.78 0.32 -7.51
C VAL A 272 -10.26 -1.11 -7.55
N LEU A 273 -10.96 -2.09 -6.96
CA LEU A 273 -10.52 -3.49 -6.99
C LEU A 273 -10.42 -4.03 -8.43
N GLU A 274 -11.38 -3.69 -9.28
CA GLU A 274 -11.42 -4.07 -10.69
C GLU A 274 -10.24 -3.46 -11.45
N ALA A 275 -9.96 -2.18 -11.21
CA ALA A 275 -8.79 -1.50 -11.79
C ALA A 275 -7.47 -2.10 -11.30
N MET A 276 -7.37 -2.47 -10.01
CA MET A 276 -6.20 -3.18 -9.46
C MET A 276 -6.01 -4.55 -10.12
N ARG A 277 -7.11 -5.28 -10.39
CA ARG A 277 -7.07 -6.58 -11.08
C ARG A 277 -6.63 -6.45 -12.54
N TYR A 278 -7.04 -5.38 -13.21
CA TYR A 278 -6.69 -5.12 -14.60
C TYR A 278 -5.26 -4.54 -14.76
N HIS A 279 -4.80 -3.72 -13.81
CA HIS A 279 -3.48 -3.09 -13.81
C HIS A 279 -2.68 -3.36 -12.52
N PRO A 280 -2.36 -4.63 -12.19
CA PRO A 280 -1.75 -4.99 -10.91
C PRO A 280 -0.36 -4.39 -10.71
N GLY A 281 0.46 -4.28 -11.75
CA GLY A 281 1.80 -3.69 -11.64
C GLY A 281 1.77 -2.20 -11.30
N VAL A 282 0.81 -1.47 -11.87
CA VAL A 282 0.67 -0.01 -11.69
C VAL A 282 0.17 0.33 -10.29
N PHE A 283 -0.82 -0.41 -9.77
CA PHE A 283 -1.39 -0.15 -8.45
C PHE A 283 -0.45 -0.50 -7.28
N ARG A 284 0.68 -1.19 -7.53
CA ARG A 284 1.71 -1.40 -6.49
C ARG A 284 2.21 -0.08 -5.91
N GLU A 285 2.35 0.96 -6.74
CA GLU A 285 2.79 2.31 -6.31
C GLU A 285 1.89 2.90 -5.21
N ALA A 286 0.60 2.58 -5.22
CA ALA A 286 -0.37 3.09 -4.24
C ALA A 286 -0.39 2.26 -2.94
N PHE A 287 -0.15 0.96 -3.02
CA PHE A 287 -0.40 0.02 -1.92
C PHE A 287 0.87 -0.48 -1.24
N CYS A 288 1.89 -0.81 -2.01
CA CYS A 288 3.14 -1.38 -1.53
C CYS A 288 4.12 -0.29 -1.13
N TYR A 289 4.99 -0.60 -0.18
CA TYR A 289 6.10 0.27 0.13
C TYR A 289 7.12 0.27 -1.02
N THR A 290 7.51 1.45 -1.46
CA THR A 290 8.66 1.64 -2.34
C THR A 290 9.68 2.47 -1.58
N PRO A 291 10.94 2.01 -1.44
CA PRO A 291 11.98 2.82 -0.82
C PRO A 291 12.15 4.11 -1.63
N GLU A 292 11.75 5.24 -1.07
CA GLU A 292 12.08 6.55 -1.63
C GLU A 292 13.48 6.92 -1.15
N ILE A 293 14.48 6.78 -2.03
CA ILE A 293 15.82 7.29 -1.76
C ILE A 293 15.77 8.80 -1.97
N LEU A 294 15.83 9.54 -0.87
CA LEU A 294 15.91 10.99 -0.93
C LEU A 294 17.31 11.38 -1.43
N THR A 295 17.40 11.76 -2.69
CA THR A 295 18.63 12.27 -3.31
C THR A 295 18.68 13.80 -3.20
N ALA A 296 19.89 14.38 -3.24
CA ALA A 296 20.08 15.83 -3.30
C ALA A 296 19.22 16.46 -4.40
N SER A 297 19.24 15.89 -5.61
CA SER A 297 18.45 16.36 -6.74
C SER A 297 16.93 16.26 -6.51
N SER A 298 16.45 15.17 -5.90
CA SER A 298 15.02 15.04 -5.56
C SER A 298 14.58 16.06 -4.51
N PHE A 299 15.44 16.38 -3.54
CA PHE A 299 15.15 17.37 -2.51
C PHE A 299 15.22 18.80 -3.06
N GLU A 300 16.19 19.09 -3.93
CA GLU A 300 16.30 20.36 -4.64
C GLU A 300 15.06 20.66 -5.48
N ALA A 301 14.53 19.64 -6.18
CA ALA A 301 13.33 19.79 -6.99
C ALA A 301 12.15 20.32 -6.16
N LEU A 302 12.06 20.01 -4.86
CA LEU A 302 11.01 20.52 -3.97
C LEU A 302 10.97 22.05 -3.89
N PHE A 303 12.11 22.70 -4.12
CA PHE A 303 12.28 24.15 -4.06
C PHE A 303 12.35 24.82 -5.43
N ALA A 304 12.21 24.07 -6.53
CA ALA A 304 12.32 24.60 -7.89
C ALA A 304 11.29 25.71 -8.21
N ASN A 305 10.16 25.72 -7.50
CA ASN A 305 9.07 26.70 -7.68
C ASN A 305 9.04 27.79 -6.58
N VAL A 306 10.10 27.95 -5.79
CA VAL A 306 10.18 29.05 -4.82
C VAL A 306 10.28 30.37 -5.57
N VAL A 307 9.42 31.33 -5.20
CA VAL A 307 9.38 32.66 -5.82
C VAL A 307 10.70 33.38 -5.57
N ARG A 308 11.44 33.64 -6.64
CA ARG A 308 12.75 34.31 -6.60
C ARG A 308 12.58 35.84 -6.64
N GLN A 309 13.52 36.57 -6.07
CA GLN A 309 13.50 38.03 -6.15
C GLN A 309 13.82 38.52 -7.57
N CYS A 310 13.39 39.74 -7.93
CA CYS A 310 13.68 40.34 -9.23
C CYS A 310 15.19 40.42 -9.50
N GLU A 311 15.58 40.23 -10.76
CA GLU A 311 16.97 40.40 -11.21
C GLU A 311 17.45 41.84 -10.95
N GLY A 312 18.68 41.98 -10.46
CA GLY A 312 19.30 43.28 -10.13
C GLY A 312 19.09 43.78 -8.69
N SER A 313 18.29 43.10 -7.86
CA SER A 313 18.16 43.44 -6.44
C SER A 313 19.38 42.97 -5.62
N ASN A 314 19.84 43.75 -4.64
CA ASN A 314 20.85 43.31 -3.67
C ASN A 314 20.42 42.03 -2.92
N ARG A 315 19.10 41.82 -2.76
CA ARG A 315 18.55 40.59 -2.14
C ARG A 315 18.73 39.36 -3.03
N ARG A 316 18.85 39.54 -4.35
CA ARG A 316 19.07 38.46 -5.31
C ARG A 316 20.47 37.86 -5.18
N LEU A 317 21.46 38.69 -4.90
CA LEU A 317 22.84 38.25 -4.67
C LEU A 317 22.94 37.39 -3.40
N VAL A 318 22.29 37.83 -2.32
CA VAL A 318 22.21 37.06 -1.07
C VAL A 318 21.45 35.75 -1.27
N GLU A 319 20.32 35.77 -1.98
CA GLU A 319 19.54 34.57 -2.30
C GLU A 319 20.36 33.55 -3.10
N ASN A 320 21.13 34.00 -4.11
CA ASN A 320 21.98 33.10 -4.90
C ASN A 320 23.10 32.48 -4.06
N LEU A 321 23.71 33.23 -3.13
CA LEU A 321 24.73 32.71 -2.22
C LEU A 321 24.13 31.70 -1.22
N VAL A 322 22.91 31.95 -0.72
CA VAL A 322 22.20 31.00 0.14
C VAL A 322 21.88 29.72 -0.63
N LEU A 323 21.42 29.84 -1.88
CA LEU A 323 21.15 28.67 -2.73
C LEU A 323 22.42 27.87 -3.03
N SER A 324 23.57 28.50 -3.30
CA SER A 324 24.82 27.76 -3.50
C SER A 324 25.22 26.98 -2.23
N HIS A 325 25.16 27.61 -1.06
CA HIS A 325 25.44 26.93 0.20
C HIS A 325 24.43 25.82 0.52
N TRP A 326 23.17 26.01 0.13
CA TRP A 326 22.14 25.00 0.24
C TRP A 326 22.40 23.79 -0.67
N HIS A 327 22.82 24.02 -1.91
CA HIS A 327 23.23 22.96 -2.84
C HIS A 327 24.44 22.18 -2.30
N ASP A 328 25.48 22.88 -1.82
CA ASP A 328 26.65 22.25 -1.18
C ASP A 328 26.22 21.40 0.02
N PHE A 329 25.37 21.95 0.90
CA PHE A 329 24.83 21.23 2.06
C PHE A 329 24.06 19.98 1.66
N LEU A 330 23.18 20.04 0.65
CA LEU A 330 22.43 18.89 0.19
C LEU A 330 23.34 17.81 -0.42
N GLN A 331 24.38 18.21 -1.15
CA GLN A 331 25.37 17.28 -1.69
C GLN A 331 26.15 16.57 -0.58
N ASP A 332 26.54 17.28 0.47
CA ASP A 332 27.28 16.69 1.59
C ASP A 332 26.39 15.81 2.49
N PHE A 333 25.13 16.19 2.69
CA PHE A 333 24.21 15.49 3.60
C PHE A 333 23.54 14.26 2.99
N LEU A 334 23.25 14.27 1.68
CA LEU A 334 22.56 13.18 0.97
C LEU A 334 23.51 12.30 0.15
N ARG A 335 24.83 12.40 0.38
CA ARG A 335 25.81 11.39 -0.01
C ARG A 335 25.85 10.29 1.07
N ALA A 336 24.91 9.35 0.99
CA ALA A 336 24.96 8.09 1.74
C ALA A 336 24.49 6.95 0.85
#